data_AF-A0A2G2B3X5-F1
#
_entry.id   AF-A0A2G2B3X5-F1
#
_cell.length_a   1.000
_cell.length_b   1.000
_cell.length_c   1.000
_cell.angle_alpha   90.00
_cell.angle_beta   90.00
_cell.angle_gamma   90.00
#
_symmetry.space_group_name_H-M   'P 1'
#
loop_
_entity.id
_entity.type
_entity.pdbx_description
1 polymer ?
#
loop_
_entity_poly.entity_id
_entity_poly.type
_entity_poly.pdbx_seq_one_letter_code
_entity_poly.pdbx_strand_id
1 'polypeptide(L)'
;MRFHIYSAVTLTAGLLLTVPTAYAQSSSTSGGMSMGMSMPTDAPVVPAVNGFIDGHAMLFMHTEISDAGVAKILTDMMGGSPVPVVPSLANAPLEMLAPVYVFTNGHDGMGPMGPLGGQADIFDKAPGEPGYSPLRNIILVTWADGANVSVLKSFAELKSALDSGAVRLKEAGIVVNMPFLTWPGGSR
;
A
#
# COMPACT_ATOMS: atom_id res chain seq x y z
N MET A 1 -16.73 -5.84 66.83
CA MET A 1 -17.88 -5.06 66.34
C MET A 1 -18.00 -5.34 64.84
N ARG A 2 -18.82 -6.31 64.43
CA ARG A 2 -20.27 -6.24 64.10
C ARG A 2 -20.54 -5.76 62.65
N PHE A 3 -20.71 -6.75 61.77
CA PHE A 3 -21.61 -6.93 60.62
C PHE A 3 -22.54 -5.76 60.18
N HIS A 4 -22.83 -5.61 58.88
CA HIS A 4 -23.97 -6.26 58.18
C HIS A 4 -24.03 -5.90 56.69
N ILE A 5 -24.30 -6.93 55.88
CA ILE A 5 -24.69 -6.91 54.46
C ILE A 5 -26.20 -6.63 54.41
N TYR A 6 -26.69 -5.83 53.46
CA TYR A 6 -28.11 -5.83 53.11
C TYR A 6 -28.32 -5.83 51.58
N SER A 7 -28.79 -6.97 51.09
CA SER A 7 -29.59 -7.09 49.87
C SER A 7 -31.01 -6.61 50.16
N ALA A 8 -31.61 -5.88 49.22
CA ALA A 8 -33.05 -5.68 49.20
C ALA A 8 -33.57 -5.75 47.77
N VAL A 9 -34.12 -6.91 47.43
CA VAL A 9 -35.06 -7.11 46.32
C VAL A 9 -36.41 -6.58 46.80
N THR A 10 -37.07 -5.75 45.99
CA THR A 10 -38.48 -5.42 46.24
C THR A 10 -39.26 -5.63 44.95
N LEU A 11 -40.13 -6.63 45.02
CA LEU A 11 -41.10 -7.03 44.01
C LEU A 11 -42.40 -6.31 44.33
N THR A 12 -42.94 -5.51 43.40
CA THR A 12 -44.32 -5.01 43.50
C THR A 12 -45.04 -5.27 42.19
N ALA A 13 -46.13 -6.02 42.29
CA ALA A 13 -47.05 -6.37 41.22
C ALA A 13 -48.42 -5.71 41.45
N GLY A 14 -49.11 -5.38 40.36
CA GLY A 14 -50.52 -4.94 40.31
C GLY A 14 -50.65 -3.52 39.73
N LEU A 15 -51.60 -3.18 38.85
CA LEU A 15 -52.75 -3.87 38.27
C LEU A 15 -53.14 -3.10 36.99
N LEU A 16 -53.60 -3.82 35.97
CA LEU A 16 -54.01 -3.32 34.66
C LEU A 16 -55.28 -2.45 34.71
N LEU A 17 -55.25 -1.31 34.01
CA LEU A 17 -56.44 -0.60 33.51
C LEU A 17 -56.26 -0.40 32.00
N THR A 18 -57.14 -1.02 31.20
CA THR A 18 -57.20 -0.86 29.75
C THR A 18 -58.22 0.21 29.38
N VAL A 19 -57.81 1.18 28.56
CA VAL A 19 -58.72 1.90 27.65
C VAL A 19 -57.98 2.14 26.33
N PRO A 20 -58.51 1.72 25.16
CA PRO A 20 -57.81 1.85 23.90
C PRO A 20 -58.15 3.18 23.23
N THR A 21 -57.15 3.83 22.65
CA THR A 21 -57.32 4.74 21.50
C THR A 21 -55.98 4.85 20.79
N ALA A 22 -55.94 4.32 19.57
CA ALA A 22 -54.82 4.42 18.64
C ALA A 22 -54.51 5.89 18.33
N TYR A 23 -53.24 6.23 18.12
CA TYR A 23 -52.75 7.02 16.98
C TYR A 23 -51.21 7.07 16.95
N ALA A 24 -50.70 6.91 15.73
CA ALA A 24 -49.36 7.22 15.23
C ALA A 24 -48.17 6.33 15.69
N GLN A 25 -47.84 5.33 14.86
CA GLN A 25 -46.46 4.92 14.64
C GLN A 25 -45.63 6.13 14.22
N SER A 26 -44.59 6.47 14.98
CA SER A 26 -43.36 6.97 14.36
C SER A 26 -42.28 5.91 14.56
N SER A 27 -42.11 5.07 13.55
CA SER A 27 -40.89 4.32 13.34
C SER A 27 -39.75 5.32 13.10
N SER A 28 -38.98 5.65 14.13
CA SER A 28 -37.69 6.30 13.96
C SER A 28 -36.63 5.23 13.72
N THR A 29 -36.74 4.53 12.60
CA THR A 29 -35.57 3.91 11.98
C THR A 29 -34.73 5.06 11.44
N SER A 30 -33.79 5.57 12.24
CA SER A 30 -32.68 6.37 11.72
C SER A 30 -31.77 5.42 10.95
N GLY A 31 -32.21 5.00 9.76
CA GLY A 31 -31.34 4.44 8.75
C GLY A 31 -30.37 5.54 8.36
N GLY A 32 -29.16 5.51 8.92
CA GLY A 32 -28.08 6.38 8.47
C GLY A 32 -27.93 6.19 6.97
N MET A 33 -28.19 7.24 6.19
CA MET A 33 -27.94 7.20 4.76
C MET A 33 -26.43 7.04 4.58
N SER A 34 -26.01 5.88 4.07
CA SER A 34 -24.64 5.67 3.63
C SER A 34 -24.39 6.64 2.47
N MET A 35 -23.67 7.73 2.77
CA MET A 35 -23.27 8.75 1.80
C MET A 35 -22.09 8.25 0.94
N GLY A 36 -22.18 7.02 0.43
CA GLY A 36 -21.21 6.49 -0.52
C GLY A 36 -21.48 7.08 -1.91
N MET A 37 -20.47 7.67 -2.55
CA MET A 37 -20.55 8.02 -3.97
C MET A 37 -20.79 6.75 -4.80
N SER A 38 -21.74 6.80 -5.73
CA SER A 38 -21.92 5.72 -6.70
C SER A 38 -20.70 5.64 -7.62
N MET A 39 -20.04 4.50 -7.63
CA MET A 39 -18.88 4.27 -8.49
C MET A 39 -19.33 4.08 -9.95
N PRO A 40 -18.60 4.63 -10.94
CA PRO A 40 -18.87 4.34 -12.34
C PRO A 40 -18.73 2.83 -12.60
N THR A 41 -19.71 2.22 -13.28
CA THR A 41 -19.71 0.79 -13.58
C THR A 41 -18.66 0.40 -14.62
N ASP A 42 -18.25 1.35 -15.46
CA ASP A 42 -17.38 1.14 -16.61
C ASP A 42 -15.99 1.78 -16.41
N ALA A 43 -15.60 1.98 -15.14
CA ALA A 43 -14.29 2.54 -14.81
C ALA A 43 -13.16 1.55 -15.19
N PRO A 44 -12.04 2.04 -15.76
CA PRO A 44 -10.86 1.21 -15.97
C PRO A 44 -10.30 0.66 -14.65
N VAL A 45 -9.80 -0.58 -14.69
CA VAL A 45 -9.06 -1.18 -13.58
C VAL A 45 -7.58 -0.87 -13.76
N VAL A 46 -6.96 -0.29 -12.73
CA VAL A 46 -5.50 -0.11 -12.72
C VAL A 46 -4.85 -1.35 -12.08
N PRO A 47 -3.88 -2.00 -12.76
CA PRO A 47 -3.23 -3.20 -12.24
C PRO A 47 -2.45 -2.95 -10.95
N ALA A 48 -2.58 -3.89 -10.00
CA ALA A 48 -1.76 -3.96 -8.81
C ALA A 48 -0.46 -4.73 -9.10
N VAL A 49 0.64 -4.26 -8.51
CA VAL A 49 1.99 -4.81 -8.67
C VAL A 49 2.53 -5.25 -7.33
N ASN A 50 3.19 -6.41 -7.30
CA ASN A 50 3.82 -6.93 -6.09
C ASN A 50 5.16 -6.22 -5.86
N GLY A 51 5.38 -5.77 -4.63
CA GLY A 51 6.67 -5.31 -4.12
C GLY A 51 6.95 -5.89 -2.74
N PHE A 52 8.10 -5.52 -2.18
CA PHE A 52 8.47 -5.84 -0.82
C PHE A 52 8.73 -4.59 0.01
N ILE A 53 8.35 -4.64 1.29
CA ILE A 53 8.70 -3.65 2.31
C ILE A 53 8.85 -4.35 3.66
N ASP A 54 9.96 -4.11 4.36
CA ASP A 54 10.25 -4.66 5.69
C ASP A 54 9.99 -6.17 5.83
N GLY A 55 10.30 -6.95 4.80
CA GLY A 55 10.14 -8.40 4.79
C GLY A 55 8.75 -8.88 4.36
N HIS A 56 7.80 -7.97 4.15
CA HIS A 56 6.42 -8.25 3.78
C HIS A 56 6.16 -7.97 2.30
N ALA A 57 5.31 -8.81 1.68
CA ALA A 57 4.75 -8.50 0.38
C ALA A 57 3.75 -7.34 0.50
N MET A 58 3.75 -6.46 -0.49
CA MET A 58 2.87 -5.31 -0.56
C MET A 58 2.38 -5.10 -2.00
N LEU A 59 1.27 -4.40 -2.16
CA LEU A 59 0.75 -4.03 -3.48
C LEU A 59 0.90 -2.54 -3.71
N PHE A 60 1.31 -2.15 -4.91
CA PHE A 60 1.34 -0.77 -5.38
C PHE A 60 0.82 -0.70 -6.82
N MET A 61 0.78 0.51 -7.37
CA MET A 61 0.42 0.74 -8.77
C MET A 61 1.39 1.73 -9.42
N HIS A 62 1.63 1.58 -10.71
CA HIS A 62 2.33 2.60 -11.50
C HIS A 62 1.29 3.59 -12.02
N THR A 63 1.45 4.86 -11.66
CA THR A 63 0.56 5.93 -12.16
C THR A 63 1.26 6.69 -13.26
N GLU A 64 2.08 7.70 -12.94
CA GLU A 64 2.85 8.48 -13.91
C GLU A 64 4.37 8.34 -13.72
N ILE A 65 5.15 8.55 -14.78
CA ILE A 65 6.62 8.45 -14.75
C ILE A 65 7.30 9.51 -15.61
N SER A 66 8.49 9.95 -15.22
CA SER A 66 9.25 10.98 -15.93
C SER A 66 9.92 10.51 -17.23
N ASP A 67 10.14 9.21 -17.39
CA ASP A 67 10.92 8.64 -18.49
C ASP A 67 10.05 7.81 -19.45
N ALA A 68 10.12 8.12 -20.74
CA ALA A 68 9.30 7.46 -21.76
C ALA A 68 9.72 6.02 -22.03
N GLY A 69 11.01 5.69 -21.88
CA GLY A 69 11.51 4.34 -22.09
C GLY A 69 11.03 3.39 -21.00
N VAL A 70 11.16 3.81 -19.74
CA VAL A 70 10.64 3.05 -18.59
C VAL A 70 9.10 3.02 -18.60
N ALA A 71 8.42 4.10 -18.99
CA ALA A 71 6.96 4.09 -19.15
C ALA A 71 6.47 2.96 -20.08
N LYS A 72 7.17 2.75 -21.20
CA LYS A 72 6.85 1.67 -22.13
C LYS A 72 7.04 0.30 -21.48
N ILE A 73 8.16 0.09 -20.79
CA ILE A 73 8.43 -1.17 -20.06
C ILE A 73 7.31 -1.47 -19.06
N LEU A 74 6.92 -0.47 -18.25
CA LEU A 74 5.88 -0.63 -17.24
C LEU A 74 4.51 -0.89 -17.87
N THR A 75 4.18 -0.18 -18.96
CA THR A 75 2.92 -0.38 -19.70
C THR A 75 2.83 -1.80 -20.27
N ASP A 76 3.91 -2.28 -20.91
CA ASP A 76 3.97 -3.62 -21.49
C ASP A 76 3.88 -4.69 -20.40
N MET A 77 4.60 -4.52 -19.28
CA MET A 77 4.57 -5.41 -18.12
C MET A 77 3.16 -5.56 -17.54
N MET A 78 2.36 -4.48 -17.56
CA MET A 78 0.98 -4.45 -17.05
C MET A 78 -0.07 -4.88 -18.08
N GLY A 79 0.32 -5.57 -19.15
CA GLY A 79 -0.61 -6.07 -20.17
C GLY A 79 -1.23 -4.95 -21.01
N GLY A 80 -0.53 -3.82 -21.16
CA GLY A 80 -0.97 -2.67 -21.95
C GLY A 80 -1.73 -1.61 -21.17
N SER A 81 -1.86 -1.73 -19.84
CA SER A 81 -2.39 -0.64 -19.01
C SER A 81 -1.43 0.56 -19.05
N PRO A 82 -1.83 1.73 -19.56
CA PRO A 82 -0.90 2.83 -19.81
C PRO A 82 -0.31 3.41 -18.53
N VAL A 83 0.99 3.65 -18.55
CA VAL A 83 1.69 4.50 -17.57
C VAL A 83 2.02 5.84 -18.27
N PRO A 84 1.28 6.93 -18.01
CA PRO A 84 1.51 8.20 -18.68
C PRO A 84 2.89 8.80 -18.40
N VAL A 85 3.48 9.41 -19.43
CA VAL A 85 4.78 10.08 -19.34
C VAL A 85 4.58 11.53 -18.90
N VAL A 86 5.23 11.93 -17.81
CA VAL A 86 5.22 13.28 -17.25
C VAL A 86 6.67 13.72 -16.98
N PRO A 87 7.39 14.25 -17.98
CA PRO A 87 8.82 14.54 -17.85
C PRO A 87 9.16 15.51 -16.72
N SER A 88 8.26 16.42 -16.36
CA SER A 88 8.46 17.37 -15.27
C SER A 88 8.59 16.72 -13.89
N LEU A 89 8.18 15.45 -13.72
CA LEU A 89 8.41 14.71 -12.48
C LEU A 89 9.90 14.56 -12.15
N ALA A 90 10.79 14.53 -13.16
CA ALA A 90 12.23 14.48 -12.93
C ALA A 90 12.78 15.74 -12.22
N ASN A 91 12.02 16.84 -12.21
CA ASN A 91 12.38 18.09 -11.54
C ASN A 91 11.79 18.19 -10.12
N ALA A 92 11.16 17.13 -9.60
CA ALA A 92 10.62 17.14 -8.25
C ALA A 92 11.74 17.40 -7.23
N PRO A 93 11.52 18.27 -6.22
CA PRO A 93 12.48 18.50 -5.15
C PRO A 93 12.81 17.20 -4.42
N LEU A 94 14.08 17.02 -4.02
CA LEU A 94 14.56 15.78 -3.38
C LEU A 94 13.78 15.44 -2.10
N GLU A 95 13.34 16.45 -1.35
CA GLU A 95 12.53 16.31 -0.14
C GLU A 95 11.12 15.74 -0.39
N MET A 96 10.63 15.80 -1.64
CA MET A 96 9.38 15.17 -2.04
C MET A 96 9.57 13.72 -2.48
N LEU A 97 10.81 13.25 -2.62
CA LEU A 97 11.13 11.93 -3.14
C LEU A 97 11.48 10.96 -2.02
N ALA A 98 11.11 9.71 -2.22
CA ALA A 98 11.63 8.58 -1.47
C ALA A 98 12.20 7.55 -2.45
N PRO A 99 13.16 6.71 -2.05
CA PRO A 99 13.73 5.73 -2.97
C PRO A 99 12.73 4.60 -3.29
N VAL A 100 12.83 4.06 -4.50
CA VAL A 100 12.40 2.69 -4.82
C VAL A 100 13.59 1.95 -5.40
N TYR A 101 13.82 0.73 -4.94
CA TYR A 101 14.97 -0.07 -5.34
C TYR A 101 14.56 -1.11 -6.38
N VAL A 102 14.97 -0.89 -7.62
CA VAL A 102 14.56 -1.68 -8.79
C VAL A 102 15.72 -2.54 -9.27
N PHE A 103 15.53 -3.85 -9.33
CA PHE A 103 16.61 -4.79 -9.65
C PHE A 103 16.78 -4.98 -11.16
N THR A 104 18.02 -4.88 -11.64
CA THR A 104 18.36 -5.03 -13.07
C THR A 104 18.83 -6.44 -13.44
N ASN A 105 19.05 -7.30 -12.45
CA ASN A 105 19.46 -8.69 -12.61
C ASN A 105 19.14 -9.49 -11.33
N GLY A 106 19.55 -10.76 -11.31
CA GLY A 106 19.46 -11.60 -10.11
C GLY A 106 18.05 -12.08 -9.78
N HIS A 107 17.19 -12.26 -10.79
CA HIS A 107 16.01 -13.09 -10.62
C HIS A 107 16.40 -14.57 -10.76
N ASP A 108 16.06 -15.39 -9.78
CA ASP A 108 16.37 -16.83 -9.73
C ASP A 108 15.28 -17.70 -10.37
N GLY A 109 14.28 -17.08 -11.03
CA GLY A 109 13.10 -17.75 -11.57
C GLY A 109 11.96 -17.91 -10.56
N MET A 110 12.17 -17.58 -9.28
CA MET A 110 11.17 -17.72 -8.23
C MET A 110 10.63 -16.35 -7.77
N GLY A 111 9.35 -16.34 -7.40
CA GLY A 111 8.69 -15.14 -6.88
C GLY A 111 8.42 -14.06 -7.94
N PRO A 112 7.88 -12.90 -7.52
CA PRO A 112 7.52 -11.82 -8.43
C PRO A 112 8.76 -11.18 -9.06
N MET A 113 8.66 -10.93 -10.37
CA MET A 113 9.70 -10.27 -11.18
C MET A 113 9.46 -8.77 -11.24
N GLY A 114 10.52 -7.98 -11.15
CA GLY A 114 10.50 -6.54 -11.32
C GLY A 114 10.60 -6.12 -12.80
N PRO A 115 10.41 -4.83 -13.11
CA PRO A 115 10.30 -4.35 -14.48
C PRO A 115 11.59 -4.45 -15.30
N LEU A 116 12.75 -4.59 -14.66
CA LEU A 116 14.07 -4.60 -15.31
C LEU A 116 14.76 -5.97 -15.27
N GLY A 117 13.99 -7.05 -15.11
CA GLY A 117 14.50 -8.43 -15.19
C GLY A 117 15.15 -8.97 -13.92
N GLY A 118 15.08 -8.23 -12.82
CA GLY A 118 15.40 -8.71 -11.47
C GLY A 118 14.17 -9.15 -10.68
N GLN A 119 14.34 -9.32 -9.37
CA GLN A 119 13.24 -9.52 -8.43
C GLN A 119 12.32 -8.30 -8.33
N ALA A 120 11.18 -8.46 -7.66
CA ALA A 120 10.29 -7.36 -7.30
C ALA A 120 10.99 -6.25 -6.50
N ASP A 121 10.46 -5.04 -6.66
CA ASP A 121 10.99 -3.81 -6.10
C ASP A 121 10.94 -3.81 -4.57
N ILE A 122 11.93 -3.16 -3.95
CA ILE A 122 11.96 -2.92 -2.51
C ILE A 122 11.63 -1.44 -2.23
N PHE A 123 10.76 -1.24 -1.24
CA PHE A 123 10.46 0.07 -0.68
C PHE A 123 10.99 0.20 0.75
N ASP A 124 11.18 1.44 1.19
CA ASP A 124 11.83 1.76 2.46
C ASP A 124 10.85 2.18 3.58
N LYS A 125 9.77 2.88 3.23
CA LYS A 125 8.83 3.52 4.16
C LYS A 125 7.40 3.32 3.67
N ALA A 126 6.51 2.88 4.56
CA ALA A 126 5.08 2.70 4.29
C ALA A 126 4.26 3.95 4.64
N PRO A 127 3.03 4.10 4.10
CA PRO A 127 2.11 5.16 4.49
C PRO A 127 1.92 5.21 6.02
N GLY A 128 2.09 6.41 6.59
CA GLY A 128 2.04 6.63 8.04
C GLY A 128 3.42 6.68 8.70
N GLU A 129 4.47 6.21 8.03
CA GLU A 129 5.85 6.40 8.49
C GLU A 129 6.40 7.77 8.06
N PRO A 130 7.21 8.44 8.91
CA PRO A 130 7.97 9.62 8.50
C PRO A 130 8.86 9.32 7.30
N GLY A 131 8.80 10.16 6.26
CA GLY A 131 9.58 9.95 5.03
C GLY A 131 8.87 9.14 3.95
N TYR A 132 7.65 8.65 4.19
CA TYR A 132 6.82 8.14 3.10
C TYR A 132 6.57 9.21 2.04
N SER A 133 6.81 8.86 0.78
CA SER A 133 6.34 9.62 -0.37
C SER A 133 5.87 8.67 -1.47
N PRO A 134 4.73 8.90 -2.14
CA PRO A 134 4.37 8.14 -3.33
C PRO A 134 5.24 8.50 -4.54
N LEU A 135 5.93 9.65 -4.54
CA LEU A 135 6.89 9.98 -5.58
C LEU A 135 8.23 9.30 -5.29
N ARG A 136 8.62 8.40 -6.18
CA ARG A 136 9.78 7.54 -6.01
C ARG A 136 10.90 7.90 -6.98
N ASN A 137 12.10 8.12 -6.45
CA ASN A 137 13.33 8.12 -7.25
C ASN A 137 13.76 6.67 -7.47
N ILE A 138 13.97 6.28 -8.74
CA ILE A 138 14.44 4.94 -9.07
C ILE A 138 15.93 4.81 -8.74
N ILE A 139 16.22 3.90 -7.82
CA ILE A 139 17.57 3.43 -7.51
C ILE A 139 17.73 2.05 -8.13
N LEU A 140 18.60 1.94 -9.12
CA LEU A 140 18.92 0.66 -9.75
C LEU A 140 19.80 -0.17 -8.83
N VAL A 141 19.41 -1.43 -8.63
CA VAL A 141 20.16 -2.44 -7.89
C VAL A 141 20.69 -3.48 -8.85
N THR A 142 22.00 -3.71 -8.81
CA THR A 142 22.65 -4.73 -9.64
C THR A 142 23.51 -5.64 -8.76
N TRP A 143 23.22 -6.94 -8.77
CA TRP A 143 24.09 -7.96 -8.19
C TRP A 143 25.43 -8.00 -8.91
N ALA A 144 26.52 -8.08 -8.14
CA ALA A 144 27.86 -8.22 -8.68
C ALA A 144 28.08 -9.60 -9.31
N ASP A 145 28.99 -9.68 -10.28
CA ASP A 145 29.34 -10.95 -10.91
C ASP A 145 29.88 -11.94 -9.87
N GLY A 146 29.37 -13.17 -9.89
CA GLY A 146 29.75 -14.21 -8.94
C GLY A 146 29.18 -14.06 -7.53
N ALA A 147 28.36 -13.03 -7.27
CA ALA A 147 27.63 -12.91 -6.02
C ALA A 147 26.61 -14.05 -5.87
N ASN A 148 26.38 -14.48 -4.62
CA ASN A 148 25.30 -15.41 -4.33
C ASN A 148 23.97 -14.64 -4.28
N VAL A 149 23.20 -14.76 -5.35
CA VAL A 149 21.91 -14.06 -5.52
C VAL A 149 20.88 -14.66 -4.56
N SER A 150 20.14 -13.80 -3.88
CA SER A 150 18.99 -14.16 -3.06
C SER A 150 17.87 -13.15 -3.22
N VAL A 151 16.63 -13.53 -2.91
CA VAL A 151 15.51 -12.58 -2.90
C VAL A 151 15.58 -11.72 -1.64
N LEU A 152 15.83 -10.43 -1.83
CA LEU A 152 15.85 -9.42 -0.76
C LEU A 152 14.44 -8.83 -0.60
N LYS A 153 13.96 -8.69 0.63
CA LYS A 153 12.57 -8.29 0.93
C LYS A 153 12.47 -7.04 1.80
N SER A 154 13.59 -6.44 2.17
CA SER A 154 13.60 -5.22 2.98
C SER A 154 14.79 -4.35 2.63
N PHE A 155 14.68 -3.06 2.94
CA PHE A 155 15.80 -2.15 2.83
C PHE A 155 16.97 -2.57 3.74
N ALA A 156 16.71 -3.17 4.90
CA ALA A 156 17.74 -3.68 5.80
C ALA A 156 18.56 -4.82 5.15
N GLU A 157 17.90 -5.77 4.49
CA GLU A 157 18.56 -6.83 3.72
C GLU A 157 19.35 -6.28 2.54
N LEU A 158 18.76 -5.34 1.79
CA LEU A 158 19.45 -4.64 0.70
C LEU A 158 20.69 -3.91 1.19
N LYS A 159 20.60 -3.23 2.32
CA LYS A 159 21.73 -2.54 2.93
C LYS A 159 22.84 -3.53 3.30
N SER A 160 22.51 -4.68 3.88
CA SER A 160 23.50 -5.72 4.19
C SER A 160 24.17 -6.28 2.92
N ALA A 161 23.41 -6.47 1.85
CA ALA A 161 23.96 -6.88 0.55
C ALA A 161 24.88 -5.80 -0.05
N LEU A 162 24.53 -4.53 0.12
CA LEU A 162 25.37 -3.40 -0.31
C LEU A 162 26.67 -3.33 0.51
N ASP A 163 26.57 -3.42 1.84
CA ASP A 163 27.72 -3.32 2.76
C ASP A 163 28.73 -4.46 2.54
N SER A 164 28.25 -5.63 2.09
CA SER A 164 29.11 -6.78 1.72
C SER A 164 29.67 -6.71 0.29
N GLY A 165 29.25 -5.73 -0.51
CA GLY A 165 29.64 -5.60 -1.92
C GLY A 165 28.94 -6.57 -2.87
N ALA A 166 27.91 -7.29 -2.40
CA ALA A 166 27.15 -8.24 -3.22
C ALA A 166 26.25 -7.52 -4.25
N VAL A 167 25.83 -6.29 -3.96
CA VAL A 167 25.08 -5.43 -4.89
C VAL A 167 25.74 -4.05 -5.04
N ARG A 168 25.43 -3.37 -6.13
CA ARG A 168 25.75 -1.96 -6.38
C ARG A 168 24.47 -1.17 -6.61
N LEU A 169 24.46 0.08 -6.16
CA LEU A 169 23.36 1.02 -6.36
C LEU A 169 23.75 2.09 -7.37
N LYS A 170 22.78 2.51 -8.20
CA LYS A 170 22.92 3.66 -9.11
C LYS A 170 21.61 4.43 -9.19
N GLU A 171 21.66 5.73 -8.96
CA GLU A 171 20.50 6.61 -9.22
C GLU A 171 20.21 6.68 -10.72
N ALA A 172 18.95 6.48 -11.09
CA ALA A 172 18.52 6.56 -12.48
C ALA A 172 18.26 8.01 -12.94
N GLY A 173 17.95 8.92 -12.01
CA GLY A 173 17.41 10.25 -12.34
C GLY A 173 15.98 10.20 -12.89
N ILE A 174 15.25 9.12 -12.59
CA ILE A 174 13.89 8.86 -13.05
C ILE A 174 12.97 8.87 -11.85
N VAL A 175 11.88 9.64 -11.96
CA VAL A 175 10.86 9.76 -10.91
C VAL A 175 9.56 9.11 -11.39
N VAL A 176 8.97 8.31 -10.53
CA VAL A 176 7.70 7.60 -10.77
C VAL A 176 6.76 7.77 -9.59
N ASN A 177 5.48 8.02 -9.86
CA ASN A 177 4.43 8.07 -8.84
C ASN A 177 3.91 6.64 -8.59
N MET A 178 4.25 6.07 -7.44
CA MET A 178 3.97 4.69 -7.03
C MET A 178 3.23 4.64 -5.68
N PRO A 179 1.95 5.03 -5.63
CA PRO A 179 1.18 4.91 -4.41
C PRO A 179 0.94 3.44 -4.04
N PHE A 180 0.95 3.17 -2.74
CA PHE A 180 0.70 1.82 -2.21
C PHE A 180 -0.79 1.53 -2.18
N LEU A 181 -1.19 0.32 -2.54
CA LEU A 181 -2.55 -0.20 -2.42
C LEU A 181 -2.73 -0.98 -1.11
N THR A 182 -1.72 -1.78 -0.73
CA THR A 182 -1.67 -2.50 0.55
C THR A 182 -0.28 -2.36 1.16
N TRP A 183 -0.18 -2.37 2.49
CA TRP A 183 1.08 -2.31 3.22
C TRP A 183 0.90 -2.90 4.63
N PRO A 184 2.00 -3.18 5.36
CA PRO A 184 1.90 -3.59 6.75
C PRO A 184 1.09 -2.57 7.57
N GLY A 185 -0.06 -3.00 8.09
CA GLY A 185 -0.94 -2.17 8.90
C GLY A 185 -2.00 -1.36 8.14
N GLY A 186 -2.12 -1.48 6.81
CA GLY A 186 -3.16 -0.76 6.08
C GLY A 186 -3.40 -1.16 4.63
N SER A 187 -4.49 -0.64 4.07
CA SER A 187 -4.84 -0.71 2.65
C SER A 187 -5.61 0.55 2.25
N ARG A 188 -5.75 0.78 0.94
CA ARG A 188 -6.70 1.76 0.40
C ARG A 188 -8.08 1.15 0.17
#